data_AF-A0A2G2K046-F1
#
_entry.id   AF-A0A2G2K046-F1
#
_cell.length_a   1.000
_cell.length_b   1.000
_cell.length_c   1.000
_cell.angle_alpha   90.00
_cell.angle_beta   90.00
_cell.angle_gamma   90.00
#
_symmetry.space_group_name_H-M   'P 1'
#
loop_
_entity.id
_entity.type
_entity.pdbx_description
1 polymer ?
#
loop_
_entity_poly.entity_id
_entity_poly.type
_entity_poly.pdbx_seq_one_letter_code
_entity_poly.pdbx_strand_id
1 'polypeptide(L)'
;MNELNEEQQNKINTFLKSLSTDIDMVYHIDTDEIDFEDAFNSIGDQLEESGAFNIDIIYYSKAMEYLLENDASLSESTELAAEMGCTTENINSELLASLHASHYARENFQDLEEQISTFFNEMNDELQDV
;
A
#
# COMPACT_ATOMS: atom_id res chain seq x y z
N MET A 1 6.28 -21.44 -14.16
CA MET A 1 5.53 -20.26 -14.61
C MET A 1 5.80 -20.03 -16.08
N ASN A 2 4.78 -19.62 -16.85
CA ASN A 2 5.02 -18.97 -18.14
C ASN A 2 5.34 -17.51 -17.82
N GLU A 3 6.52 -17.04 -18.22
CA GLU A 3 6.90 -15.62 -18.11
C GLU A 3 5.85 -14.76 -18.85
N LEU A 4 5.44 -13.66 -18.25
CA LEU A 4 4.54 -12.70 -18.89
C LEU A 4 5.25 -12.09 -20.10
N ASN A 5 4.51 -11.87 -21.19
CA ASN A 5 5.07 -11.15 -22.32
C ASN A 5 5.08 -9.62 -22.05
N GLU A 6 5.81 -8.88 -22.88
CA GLU A 6 5.98 -7.43 -22.73
C GLU A 6 4.64 -6.66 -22.76
N GLU A 7 3.66 -7.13 -23.53
CA GLU A 7 2.33 -6.49 -23.59
C GLU A 7 1.57 -6.67 -22.27
N GLN A 8 1.61 -7.87 -21.69
CA GLN A 8 0.97 -8.19 -20.41
C GLN A 8 1.60 -7.41 -19.25
N GLN A 9 2.94 -7.38 -19.19
CA GLN A 9 3.65 -6.59 -18.18
C GLN A 9 3.30 -5.09 -18.29
N ASN A 10 3.21 -4.56 -19.51
CA ASN A 10 2.78 -3.17 -19.72
C ASN A 10 1.33 -2.90 -19.30
N LYS A 11 0.40 -3.85 -19.55
CA LYS A 11 -1.00 -3.77 -19.11
C LYS A 11 -1.08 -3.72 -17.59
N ILE A 12 -0.38 -4.61 -16.89
CA ILE A 12 -0.31 -4.66 -15.42
C ILE A 12 0.30 -3.37 -14.87
N ASN A 13 1.46 -2.95 -15.36
CA ASN A 13 2.11 -1.72 -14.89
C ASN A 13 1.25 -0.47 -15.10
N THR A 14 0.47 -0.42 -16.18
CA THR A 14 -0.47 0.68 -16.43
C THR A 14 -1.62 0.65 -15.43
N PHE A 15 -2.16 -0.53 -15.15
CA PHE A 15 -3.20 -0.72 -14.14
C PHE A 15 -2.72 -0.32 -12.74
N LEU A 16 -1.56 -0.83 -12.30
CA LEU A 16 -0.98 -0.52 -11.00
C LEU A 16 -0.74 0.99 -10.80
N LYS A 17 -0.30 1.70 -11.85
CA LYS A 17 -0.15 3.17 -11.82
C LYS A 17 -1.46 3.95 -11.79
N SER A 18 -2.56 3.32 -12.20
CA SER A 18 -3.88 3.94 -12.22
C SER A 18 -4.61 3.85 -10.88
N LEU A 19 -4.16 2.96 -9.98
CA LEU A 19 -4.71 2.80 -8.65
C LEU A 19 -4.47 4.06 -7.82
N SER A 20 -5.51 4.52 -7.12
CA SER A 20 -5.45 5.72 -6.28
C SER A 20 -4.81 5.40 -4.94
N THR A 21 -3.48 5.32 -4.90
CA THR A 21 -2.69 5.07 -3.70
C THR A 21 -1.45 5.97 -3.65
N ASP A 22 -0.96 6.24 -2.44
CA ASP A 22 0.27 6.99 -2.20
C ASP A 22 1.53 6.13 -2.39
N ILE A 23 1.36 4.83 -2.65
CA ILE A 23 2.43 3.86 -2.83
C ILE A 23 2.81 3.75 -4.32
N ASP A 24 4.11 3.76 -4.62
CA ASP A 24 4.61 3.45 -5.97
C ASP A 24 4.57 1.94 -6.22
N MET A 25 3.39 1.41 -6.49
CA MET A 25 3.12 -0.03 -6.66
C MET A 25 4.10 -0.71 -7.63
N VAL A 26 4.42 -0.05 -8.75
CA VAL A 26 5.30 -0.60 -9.79
C VAL A 26 6.75 -0.72 -9.33
N TYR A 27 7.18 0.10 -8.38
CA TYR A 27 8.51 -0.01 -7.78
C TYR A 27 8.64 -1.23 -6.86
N HIS A 28 7.54 -1.63 -6.21
CA HIS A 28 7.53 -2.63 -5.15
C HIS A 28 7.10 -4.02 -5.60
N ILE A 29 6.46 -4.14 -6.78
CA ILE A 29 5.85 -5.38 -7.25
C ILE A 29 6.68 -5.98 -8.39
N ASP A 30 7.05 -7.24 -8.23
CA ASP A 30 7.47 -8.12 -9.32
C ASP A 30 6.24 -8.75 -9.97
N THR A 31 5.94 -8.30 -11.18
CA THR A 31 4.77 -8.74 -11.94
C THR A 31 4.82 -10.21 -12.33
N ASP A 32 6.01 -10.79 -12.48
CA ASP A 32 6.16 -12.18 -12.90
C ASP A 32 5.87 -13.17 -11.75
N GLU A 33 5.88 -12.68 -10.50
CA GLU A 33 5.62 -13.45 -9.27
C GLU A 33 4.20 -13.24 -8.72
N ILE A 34 3.33 -12.51 -9.43
CA ILE A 34 1.94 -12.33 -9.01
C ILE A 34 1.16 -13.62 -9.22
N ASP A 35 0.51 -14.11 -8.16
CA ASP A 35 -0.50 -15.17 -8.29
C ASP A 35 -1.82 -14.58 -8.80
N PHE A 36 -2.18 -14.85 -10.05
CA PHE A 36 -3.38 -14.26 -10.64
C PHE A 36 -4.69 -14.78 -10.01
N GLU A 37 -4.67 -15.98 -9.41
CA GLU A 37 -5.86 -16.52 -8.71
C GLU A 37 -6.09 -15.84 -7.35
N ASP A 38 -5.03 -15.25 -6.77
CA ASP A 38 -5.07 -14.57 -5.47
C ASP A 38 -4.29 -13.24 -5.51
N ALA A 39 -4.49 -12.47 -6.58
CA ALA A 39 -3.63 -11.34 -6.91
C ALA A 39 -3.60 -10.26 -5.84
N PHE A 40 -4.71 -10.04 -5.14
CA PHE A 40 -4.78 -9.07 -4.06
C PHE A 40 -3.83 -9.42 -2.91
N ASN A 41 -3.89 -10.66 -2.41
CA ASN A 41 -3.01 -11.10 -1.32
C ASN A 41 -1.56 -11.18 -1.80
N SER A 42 -1.32 -11.73 -3.00
CA SER A 42 0.03 -11.81 -3.59
C SER A 42 0.70 -10.43 -3.71
N ILE A 43 -0.05 -9.41 -4.17
CA ILE A 43 0.45 -8.03 -4.21
C ILE A 43 0.64 -7.48 -2.79
N GLY A 44 -0.33 -7.70 -1.90
CA GLY A 44 -0.25 -7.24 -0.51
C GLY A 44 1.00 -7.75 0.21
N ASP A 45 1.34 -9.03 0.03
CA ASP A 45 2.53 -9.66 0.58
C ASP A 45 3.81 -9.00 0.04
N GLN A 46 3.91 -8.74 -1.26
CA GLN A 46 5.06 -8.04 -1.86
C GLN A 46 5.22 -6.61 -1.34
N LEU A 47 4.11 -5.89 -1.15
CA LEU A 47 4.13 -4.54 -0.58
C LEU A 47 4.58 -4.53 0.87
N GLU A 48 4.13 -5.49 1.68
CA GLU A 48 4.55 -5.61 3.08
C GLU A 48 6.04 -6.01 3.18
N GLU A 49 6.47 -6.99 2.39
CA GLU A 49 7.88 -7.46 2.35
C GLU A 49 8.85 -6.37 1.91
N SER A 50 8.46 -5.54 0.94
CA SER A 50 9.27 -4.42 0.46
C SER A 50 9.20 -3.18 1.37
N GLY A 51 8.33 -3.20 2.39
CA GLY A 51 8.11 -2.08 3.31
C GLY A 51 7.39 -0.89 2.68
N ALA A 52 6.64 -1.11 1.58
CA ALA A 52 5.93 -0.07 0.84
C ALA A 52 4.91 0.70 1.72
N PHE A 53 4.35 0.02 2.72
CA PHE A 53 3.43 0.62 3.68
C PHE A 53 4.11 1.38 4.83
N ASN A 54 5.45 1.38 4.91
CA ASN A 54 6.19 2.07 5.96
C ASN A 54 6.52 3.49 5.49
N ILE A 55 5.60 4.42 5.76
CA ILE A 55 5.71 5.81 5.36
C ILE A 55 6.38 6.62 6.48
N ASP A 56 7.61 7.07 6.22
CA ASP A 56 8.37 7.92 7.13
C ASP A 56 8.16 9.41 6.84
N ILE A 57 7.44 10.11 7.74
CA ILE A 57 7.29 11.56 7.71
C ILE A 57 8.34 12.19 8.62
N ILE A 58 9.47 12.52 8.01
CA ILE A 58 10.59 13.20 8.69
C ILE A 58 10.42 14.71 8.72
N TYR A 59 11.00 15.33 9.74
CA TYR A 59 10.92 16.75 10.10
C TYR A 59 9.62 17.15 10.79
N TYR A 60 9.78 17.66 12.01
CA TYR A 60 8.73 18.25 12.83
C TYR A 60 7.72 19.10 12.04
N SER A 61 8.16 20.02 11.17
CA SER A 61 7.25 20.89 10.43
C SER A 61 6.32 20.13 9.49
N LYS A 62 6.82 19.10 8.80
CA LYS A 62 6.03 18.28 7.88
C LYS A 62 5.09 17.36 8.65
N ALA A 63 5.57 16.78 9.74
CA ALA A 63 4.75 15.94 10.60
C ALA A 63 3.56 16.71 11.20
N MET A 64 3.80 17.95 11.64
CA MET A 64 2.72 18.81 12.14
C MET A 64 1.73 19.23 11.05
N GLU A 65 2.20 19.51 9.84
CA GLU A 65 1.34 19.82 8.69
C GLU A 65 0.44 18.63 8.34
N TYR A 66 1.02 17.44 8.20
CA TYR A 66 0.28 16.21 7.96
C TYR A 66 -0.77 15.93 9.03
N LEU A 67 -0.37 15.98 10.32
CA LEU A 67 -1.29 15.73 11.43
C LEU A 67 -2.41 16.77 11.48
N LEU A 68 -2.15 18.04 11.18
CA LEU A 68 -3.18 19.07 11.16
C LEU A 68 -4.26 18.78 10.10
N GLU A 69 -3.88 18.19 8.96
CA GLU A 69 -4.79 17.87 7.86
C GLU A 69 -5.54 16.54 8.08
N ASN A 70 -4.88 15.55 8.69
CA ASN A 70 -5.39 14.17 8.74
C ASN A 70 -5.86 13.73 10.13
N ASP A 71 -5.22 14.18 11.22
CA ASP A 71 -5.58 13.83 12.61
C ASP A 71 -5.29 14.99 13.57
N ALA A 72 -5.99 16.10 13.39
CA ALA A 72 -5.73 17.33 14.16
C ALA A 72 -5.93 17.16 15.67
N SER A 73 -6.71 16.15 16.08
CA SER A 73 -6.96 15.82 17.48
C SER A 73 -5.90 14.92 18.10
N LEU A 74 -5.05 14.31 17.26
CA LEU A 74 -4.09 13.25 17.61
C LEU A 74 -4.77 12.00 18.17
N SER A 75 -6.06 11.78 17.93
CA SER A 75 -6.79 10.69 18.57
C SER A 75 -6.37 9.35 17.97
N GLU A 76 -6.43 9.24 16.65
CA GLU A 76 -6.15 7.99 15.93
C GLU A 76 -4.65 7.67 15.97
N SER A 77 -3.80 8.67 15.70
CA SER A 77 -2.35 8.49 15.74
C SER A 77 -1.84 8.08 17.13
N THR A 78 -2.42 8.60 18.22
CA THR A 78 -2.02 8.17 19.57
C THR A 78 -2.59 6.82 19.97
N GLU A 79 -3.78 6.45 19.49
CA GLU A 79 -4.34 5.11 19.64
C GLU A 79 -3.45 4.07 18.96
N LEU A 80 -3.08 4.30 17.70
CA LEU A 80 -2.14 3.45 16.95
C LEU A 80 -0.80 3.31 17.68
N ALA A 81 -0.24 4.41 18.18
CA ALA A 81 0.99 4.37 18.96
C ALA A 81 0.84 3.51 20.23
N ALA A 82 -0.30 3.61 20.93
CA ALA A 82 -0.57 2.83 22.13
C ALA A 82 -0.72 1.33 21.82
N GLU A 83 -1.35 0.96 20.70
CA GLU A 83 -1.47 -0.43 20.23
C GLU A 83 -0.10 -1.06 19.95
N MET A 84 0.86 -0.26 19.46
CA MET A 84 2.25 -0.67 19.27
C MET A 84 3.08 -0.68 20.57
N GLY A 85 2.46 -0.39 21.71
CA GLY A 85 3.12 -0.37 23.02
C GLY A 85 3.95 0.89 23.30
N CYS A 86 3.74 1.98 22.55
CA CYS A 86 4.39 3.25 22.83
C CYS A 86 3.81 3.88 24.10
N THR A 87 4.67 4.56 24.86
CA THR A 87 4.25 5.42 25.99
C THR A 87 4.29 6.89 25.58
N THR A 88 3.59 7.73 26.33
CA THR A 88 3.58 9.18 26.12
C THR A 88 4.97 9.83 26.13
N GLU A 89 5.97 9.16 26.72
CA GLU A 89 7.36 9.64 26.78
C GLU A 89 8.13 9.38 25.48
N ASN A 90 7.67 8.41 24.68
CA ASN A 90 8.35 7.92 23.48
C ASN A 90 7.64 8.33 22.18
N ILE A 91 6.51 9.04 22.27
CA ILE A 91 5.81 9.58 21.10
C ILE A 91 6.27 11.01 20.77
N ASN A 92 6.30 11.32 19.48
CA ASN A 92 6.51 12.67 18.97
C ASN A 92 5.69 12.84 17.67
N SER A 93 5.63 14.05 17.11
CA SER A 93 4.84 14.30 15.91
C SER A 93 5.29 13.49 14.70
N GLU A 94 6.60 13.29 14.51
CA GLU A 94 7.15 12.50 13.39
C GLU A 94 6.69 11.04 13.48
N LEU A 95 6.77 10.43 14.67
CA LEU A 95 6.28 9.06 14.91
C LEU A 95 4.77 8.98 14.68
N LEU A 96 3.99 9.88 15.29
CA LEU A 96 2.54 9.87 15.17
C LEU A 96 2.08 10.02 13.72
N ALA A 97 2.69 10.97 12.99
CA ALA A 97 2.39 11.18 11.57
C ALA A 97 2.77 9.96 10.71
N SER A 98 3.94 9.37 10.96
CA SER A 98 4.42 8.21 10.20
C SER A 98 3.55 6.98 10.45
N LEU A 99 3.16 6.72 11.70
CA LEU A 99 2.25 5.62 12.05
C LEU A 99 0.88 5.80 11.40
N HIS A 100 0.32 7.01 11.51
CA HIS A 100 -0.97 7.31 10.90
C HIS A 100 -0.94 7.15 9.38
N ALA A 101 0.07 7.70 8.71
CA ALA A 101 0.24 7.56 7.25
C ALA A 101 0.42 6.09 6.83
N SER A 102 1.22 5.34 7.56
CA SER A 102 1.47 3.92 7.30
C SER A 102 0.22 3.05 7.50
N HIS A 103 -0.60 3.38 8.50
CA HIS A 103 -1.88 2.72 8.76
C HIS A 103 -2.85 3.00 7.61
N TYR A 104 -3.05 4.27 7.26
CA TYR A 104 -3.94 4.67 6.18
C TYR A 104 -3.49 4.16 4.81
N ALA A 105 -2.19 4.01 4.56
CA ALA A 105 -1.69 3.39 3.34
C ALA A 105 -2.15 1.92 3.22
N ARG A 106 -2.20 1.18 4.34
CA ARG A 106 -2.73 -0.20 4.37
C ARG A 106 -4.23 -0.22 4.18
N GLU A 107 -4.98 0.63 4.90
CA GLU A 107 -6.44 0.72 4.75
C GLU A 107 -6.84 1.10 3.31
N ASN A 108 -6.17 2.12 2.74
CA ASN A 108 -6.40 2.53 1.35
C ASN A 108 -6.10 1.39 0.36
N PHE A 109 -5.11 0.53 0.66
CA PHE A 109 -4.84 -0.65 -0.16
C PHE A 109 -5.95 -1.70 -0.03
N GLN A 110 -6.50 -1.92 1.18
CA GLN A 110 -7.65 -2.83 1.36
C GLN A 110 -8.84 -2.42 0.50
N ASP A 111 -9.10 -1.11 0.37
CA ASP A 111 -10.16 -0.58 -0.50
C ASP A 111 -9.95 -0.88 -2.01
N LEU A 112 -8.76 -1.34 -2.42
CA LEU A 112 -8.45 -1.71 -3.81
C LEU A 112 -8.70 -3.18 -4.12
N GLU A 113 -9.09 -4.01 -3.14
CA GLU A 113 -9.27 -5.46 -3.29
C GLU A 113 -10.15 -5.83 -4.48
N GLU A 114 -11.33 -5.22 -4.60
CA GLU A 114 -12.28 -5.51 -5.68
C GLU A 114 -11.69 -5.15 -7.05
N GLN A 115 -11.02 -4.00 -7.15
CA GLN A 115 -10.44 -3.52 -8.42
C GLN A 115 -9.29 -4.42 -8.87
N ILE A 116 -8.39 -4.78 -7.95
CA ILE A 116 -7.25 -5.66 -8.22
C ILE A 116 -7.76 -7.04 -8.62
N SER A 117 -8.63 -7.64 -7.80
CA SER A 117 -9.13 -8.99 -8.04
C SER A 117 -9.88 -9.08 -9.37
N THR A 118 -10.71 -8.07 -9.70
CA THR A 118 -11.43 -8.04 -10.98
C THR A 118 -10.47 -7.99 -12.16
N PHE A 119 -9.49 -7.08 -12.15
CA PHE A 119 -8.54 -6.94 -13.25
C PHE A 119 -7.73 -8.21 -13.51
N PHE A 120 -7.21 -8.84 -12.45
CA PHE A 120 -6.39 -10.06 -12.61
C PHE A 120 -7.21 -11.29 -12.97
N ASN A 121 -8.47 -11.40 -12.50
CA ASN A 121 -9.39 -12.46 -12.94
C ASN A 121 -9.68 -12.33 -14.44
N GLU A 122 -9.98 -11.12 -14.94
CA GLU A 122 -10.19 -10.88 -16.37
C GLU A 122 -8.95 -11.22 -17.20
N MET A 123 -7.75 -10.86 -16.71
CA MET A 123 -6.50 -11.24 -17.37
C MET A 123 -6.24 -12.76 -17.36
N ASN A 124 -6.59 -13.47 -16.29
CA ASN A 124 -6.44 -14.91 -16.19
C ASN A 124 -7.37 -15.63 -17.18
N ASP A 125 -8.61 -15.17 -17.30
CA ASP A 125 -9.56 -15.71 -18.28
C ASP A 125 -9.05 -15.50 -19.72
N GLU A 126 -8.52 -14.30 -20.04
CA GLU A 126 -7.89 -14.00 -21.34
C GLU A 126 -6.72 -14.95 -21.66
N LEU A 127 -5.98 -15.40 -20.65
CA LEU A 127 -4.82 -16.30 -20.78
C LEU A 127 -5.23 -17.77 -20.99
N GLN A 128 -6.36 -18.20 -20.43
CA GLN A 128 -6.84 -19.58 -20.51
C GLN A 128 -7.63 -19.88 -21.79
N ASP A 129 -8.17 -18.84 -22.44
CA ASP A 129 -8.90 -18.95 -23.71
C ASP A 129 -7.98 -19.03 -24.97
N VAL A 130 -6.65 -19.08 -24.79
CA VAL A 130 -5.62 -19.16 -25.86
C VAL A 130 -4.95 -20.55 -25.90
#